data_AF-G1X362-F1
#
_entry.id   AF-G1X362-F1
#
_cell.length_a   1.000
_cell.length_b   1.000
_cell.length_c   1.000
_cell.angle_alpha   90.00
_cell.angle_beta   90.00
_cell.angle_gamma   90.00
#
_symmetry.space_group_name_H-M   'P 1'
#
loop_
_entity.id
_entity.type
_entity.pdbx_description
1 polymer ?
#
loop_
_entity_poly.entity_id
_entity_poly.type
_entity_poly.pdbx_seq_one_letter_code
_entity_poly.pdbx_strand_id
1 'polypeptide(L)'
;MDLNAQNLSNRPPGPLVNTQGHISVEAARVVNSYFHNLLKTDQSEFSPRLTVQESDYDNQPFIGISDTYMDHVRSGGIVISQGKLKSISGNIANLTPSGEQIDDIAAVVLATGFKASASLSFLSEDIQQKLSIAPNDLNNTVALAFHSTHHPEVPNLGFVGFYRSPYWGAIEMQARFVTTLFSYGGPSSPSLPAKLAESLKNDTSIERVFSLRTDPRASQFPMGDYAWLSEEFGRALDIEKVPSLTKMPILPPKNKEMNILTAARYPGRNLDETRRKQNENNLIVTEEVVTAGLTQGRFVARAVFRSLLGEWKLDRQLVSKKPEQPSGRFIGTATFSLRNGTSHGREEEFANIEQEGGDQGFEYLYVENGEFVDDANGLRFNATRRYIWRYNERKDKLSVWFVKTDEDRTADYLFHEIDFIPPGEGGKGEDGWKAIGSHLCIEDMYNVQYKFSFSSVNLKQWRLGYSVNGPRKDYSIDGVYRR
;
A
#
# COMPACT_ATOMS: atom_id res chain seq x y z
N MET A 1 -4.68 4.02 1.34
CA MET A 1 -4.15 5.10 2.21
C MET A 1 -3.87 4.49 3.58
N ASP A 2 -2.65 4.60 4.11
CA ASP A 2 -2.39 4.20 5.50
C ASP A 2 -2.96 5.28 6.42
N LEU A 3 -4.16 5.03 6.95
CA LEU A 3 -4.85 5.97 7.83
C LEU A 3 -4.12 6.13 9.17
N ASN A 4 -3.30 5.15 9.60
CA ASN A 4 -2.50 5.29 10.81
C ASN A 4 -1.37 6.30 10.65
N ALA A 5 -0.77 6.41 9.45
CA ALA A 5 0.21 7.45 9.15
C ALA A 5 -0.38 8.87 9.25
N GLN A 6 -1.70 9.01 9.04
CA GLN A 6 -2.44 10.27 9.16
C GLN A 6 -3.15 10.44 10.51
N ASN A 7 -2.85 9.59 11.49
CA ASN A 7 -3.40 9.72 12.83
C ASN A 7 -2.68 10.81 13.62
N LEU A 8 -3.31 11.98 13.80
CA LEU A 8 -2.76 13.12 14.53
C LEU A 8 -2.45 12.81 16.00
N SER A 9 -3.07 11.79 16.59
CA SER A 9 -2.73 11.33 17.95
C SER A 9 -1.28 10.81 18.03
N ASN A 10 -0.67 10.46 16.89
CA ASN A 10 0.74 10.08 16.80
C ASN A 10 1.69 11.29 16.82
N ARG A 11 1.20 12.51 16.60
CA ARG A 11 2.02 13.74 16.72
C ARG A 11 2.25 14.11 18.19
N PRO A 12 3.31 14.89 18.51
CA PRO A 12 3.48 15.50 19.82
C PRO A 12 2.28 16.39 20.19
N PRO A 13 1.97 16.58 21.49
CA PRO A 13 0.92 17.50 21.92
C PRO A 13 1.28 18.95 21.57
N GLY A 14 0.26 19.78 21.36
CA GLY A 14 0.41 21.19 20.98
C GLY A 14 0.16 21.44 19.48
N PRO A 15 0.47 22.65 18.98
CA PRO A 15 0.39 22.98 17.56
C PRO A 15 1.30 22.10 16.72
N LEU A 16 0.92 21.83 15.47
CA LEU A 16 1.80 21.10 14.57
C LEU A 16 3.04 21.95 14.25
N VAL A 17 4.20 21.32 14.34
CA VAL A 17 5.47 21.93 13.92
C VAL A 17 5.82 21.40 12.52
N ASN A 18 6.36 22.29 11.69
CA ASN A 18 6.81 21.99 10.34
C ASN A 18 7.96 20.97 10.36
N THR A 19 7.75 19.80 9.75
CA THR A 19 8.79 18.75 9.60
C THR A 19 9.20 18.52 8.15
N GLN A 20 8.91 19.48 7.26
CA GLN A 20 9.10 19.34 5.82
C GLN A 20 10.56 19.57 5.38
N GLY A 21 10.91 18.99 4.24
CA GLY A 21 12.15 19.30 3.53
C GLY A 21 13.36 18.57 4.10
N HIS A 22 14.00 19.15 5.11
CA HIS A 22 15.25 18.62 5.67
C HIS A 22 14.99 17.47 6.66
N ILE A 23 15.80 16.42 6.61
CA ILE A 23 15.75 15.31 7.57
C ILE A 23 17.07 15.25 8.33
N SER A 24 17.06 15.61 9.62
CA SER A 24 18.25 15.46 10.47
C SER A 24 18.63 13.98 10.66
N VAL A 25 19.81 13.70 11.21
CA VAL A 25 20.22 12.31 11.51
C VAL A 25 19.30 11.68 12.56
N GLU A 26 18.94 12.44 13.58
CA GLU A 26 18.03 11.99 14.64
C GLU A 26 16.65 11.66 14.07
N ALA A 27 16.12 12.53 13.20
CA ALA A 27 14.85 12.30 12.52
C ALA A 27 14.91 11.06 11.61
N ALA A 28 16.00 10.89 10.85
CA ALA A 28 16.22 9.71 10.02
C ALA A 28 16.23 8.42 10.87
N ARG A 29 16.98 8.39 11.97
CA ARG A 29 17.04 7.22 12.86
C ARG A 29 15.67 6.88 13.44
N VAL A 30 14.89 7.88 13.85
CA VAL A 30 13.52 7.68 14.37
C VAL A 30 12.62 7.06 13.30
N VAL A 31 12.63 7.60 12.07
CA VAL A 31 11.76 7.11 10.99
C VAL A 31 12.20 5.73 10.48
N ASN A 32 13.49 5.48 10.30
CA ASN A 32 14.01 4.16 9.93
C ASN A 32 13.69 3.11 11.00
N SER A 33 13.84 3.46 12.29
CA SER A 33 13.45 2.59 13.41
C SER A 33 11.95 2.31 13.43
N TYR A 34 11.12 3.30 13.06
CA TYR A 34 9.68 3.11 12.90
C TYR A 34 9.38 2.11 11.78
N PHE A 35 9.99 2.25 10.60
CA PHE A 35 9.81 1.30 9.50
C PHE A 35 10.30 -0.11 9.84
N HIS A 36 11.46 -0.24 10.46
CA HIS A 36 11.95 -1.54 10.92
C HIS A 36 10.97 -2.18 11.92
N ASN A 37 10.45 -1.41 12.88
CA ASN A 37 9.47 -1.91 13.83
C ASN A 37 8.13 -2.27 13.18
N LEU A 38 7.71 -1.52 12.16
CA LEU A 38 6.50 -1.81 11.38
C LEU A 38 6.67 -3.07 10.55
N LEU A 39 7.84 -3.32 9.98
CA LEU A 39 8.08 -4.50 9.14
C LEU A 39 8.48 -5.74 9.95
N LYS A 40 9.09 -5.55 11.13
CA LYS A 40 9.71 -6.58 11.98
C LYS A 40 10.72 -7.45 11.24
N THR A 41 11.47 -6.84 10.33
CA THR A 41 12.49 -7.49 9.50
C THR A 41 13.46 -6.42 8.98
N ASP A 42 14.69 -6.83 8.67
CA ASP A 42 15.69 -6.03 7.95
C ASP A 42 15.57 -6.21 6.42
N GLN A 43 14.56 -6.97 5.97
CA GLN A 43 14.28 -7.34 4.57
C GLN A 43 15.23 -8.39 3.96
N SER A 44 16.19 -8.92 4.72
CA SER A 44 17.10 -9.98 4.25
C SER A 44 16.37 -11.26 3.81
N GLU A 45 15.17 -11.51 4.36
CA GLU A 45 14.29 -12.63 4.00
C GLU A 45 13.76 -12.59 2.55
N PHE A 46 13.87 -11.45 1.88
CA PHE A 46 13.49 -11.29 0.47
C PHE A 46 14.73 -11.35 -0.42
N SER A 47 15.80 -10.65 -0.03
CA SER A 47 17.12 -10.72 -0.65
C SER A 47 18.17 -10.12 0.28
N PRO A 48 19.38 -10.72 0.38
CA PRO A 48 20.48 -10.12 1.13
C PRO A 48 20.84 -8.69 0.68
N ARG A 49 20.57 -8.34 -0.59
CA ARG A 49 20.84 -7.00 -1.15
C ARG A 49 19.84 -5.93 -0.70
N LEU A 50 18.75 -6.31 -0.03
CA LEU A 50 17.76 -5.40 0.55
C LEU A 50 17.98 -5.17 2.04
N THR A 51 18.96 -5.84 2.64
CA THR A 51 19.22 -5.76 4.07
C THR A 51 19.48 -4.32 4.50
N VAL A 52 18.65 -3.78 5.39
CA VAL A 52 18.85 -2.46 5.99
C VAL A 52 19.63 -2.65 7.29
N GLN A 53 20.87 -2.18 7.30
CA GLN A 53 21.76 -2.26 8.47
C GLN A 53 21.50 -1.08 9.42
N GLU A 54 21.93 -1.20 10.68
CA GLU A 54 21.82 -0.09 11.64
C GLU A 54 22.58 1.16 11.19
N SER A 55 23.71 0.99 10.49
CA SER A 55 24.46 2.10 9.90
C SER A 55 23.65 2.88 8.85
N ASP A 56 22.64 2.25 8.24
CA ASP A 56 21.80 2.91 7.24
C ASP A 56 20.75 3.82 7.89
N TYR A 57 20.52 3.71 9.21
CA TYR A 57 19.46 4.46 9.89
C TYR A 57 19.75 5.96 9.94
N ASP A 58 21.00 6.37 9.76
CA ASP A 58 21.42 7.76 9.69
C ASP A 58 21.07 8.42 8.34
N ASN A 59 20.79 7.62 7.30
CA ASN A 59 20.43 8.08 5.97
C ASN A 59 18.93 8.41 5.87
N GLN A 60 18.56 9.38 5.02
CA GLN A 60 17.14 9.67 4.80
C GLN A 60 16.41 8.42 4.29
N PRO A 61 15.23 8.10 4.83
CA PRO A 61 14.41 7.00 4.32
C PRO A 61 13.89 7.36 2.92
N PHE A 62 14.02 6.43 1.98
CA PHE A 62 13.36 6.46 0.68
C PHE A 62 12.31 5.38 0.64
N ILE A 63 11.09 5.76 0.25
CA ILE A 63 9.94 4.87 0.29
C ILE A 63 9.50 4.58 -1.15
N GLY A 64 9.40 3.29 -1.46
CA GLY A 64 8.65 2.76 -2.59
C GLY A 64 7.47 1.95 -2.06
N ILE A 65 6.31 2.06 -2.72
CA ILE A 65 5.11 1.32 -2.33
C ILE A 65 4.78 0.34 -3.45
N SER A 66 4.77 -0.94 -3.11
CA SER A 66 4.33 -2.01 -4.01
C SER A 66 3.77 -3.16 -3.17
N ASP A 67 2.68 -3.76 -3.64
CA ASP A 67 2.09 -4.93 -3.01
C ASP A 67 2.87 -6.22 -3.30
N THR A 68 3.60 -6.29 -4.43
CA THR A 68 4.12 -7.54 -4.97
C THR A 68 5.63 -7.54 -5.23
N TYR A 69 6.27 -6.36 -5.30
CA TYR A 69 7.71 -6.25 -5.65
C TYR A 69 8.58 -7.16 -4.79
N MET A 70 8.40 -7.10 -3.46
CA MET A 70 9.23 -7.84 -2.52
C MET A 70 9.05 -9.36 -2.67
N ASP A 71 7.82 -9.85 -2.88
CA ASP A 71 7.58 -11.28 -3.08
C ASP A 71 8.09 -11.75 -4.45
N HIS A 72 8.08 -10.91 -5.50
CA HIS A 72 8.75 -11.21 -6.77
C HIS A 72 10.28 -11.24 -6.65
N VAL A 73 10.86 -10.43 -5.77
CA VAL A 73 12.28 -10.51 -5.44
C VAL A 73 12.58 -11.84 -4.76
N ARG A 74 11.78 -12.20 -3.74
CA ARG A 74 11.96 -13.48 -3.02
C ARG A 74 11.84 -14.68 -3.96
N SER A 75 10.92 -14.65 -4.92
CA SER A 75 10.72 -15.75 -5.88
C SER A 75 11.71 -15.76 -7.04
N GLY A 76 12.63 -14.78 -7.11
CA GLY A 76 13.61 -14.67 -8.20
C GLY A 76 13.05 -14.10 -9.50
N GLY A 77 11.79 -13.66 -9.52
CA GLY A 77 11.20 -12.96 -10.68
C GLY A 77 11.75 -11.54 -10.87
N ILE A 78 12.32 -10.94 -9.81
CA ILE A 78 13.06 -9.69 -9.85
C ILE A 78 14.44 -9.91 -9.22
N VAL A 79 15.49 -9.65 -10.00
CA VAL A 79 16.87 -9.65 -9.51
C VAL A 79 17.30 -8.21 -9.23
N ILE A 80 17.85 -7.97 -8.04
CA ILE A 80 18.26 -6.64 -7.60
C ILE A 80 19.75 -6.45 -7.78
N SER A 81 20.14 -5.29 -8.27
CA SER A 81 21.52 -4.79 -8.24
C SER A 81 21.57 -3.46 -7.50
N GLN A 82 22.69 -3.20 -6.82
CA GLN A 82 22.96 -1.91 -6.17
C GLN A 82 23.94 -1.12 -7.03
N GLY A 83 23.57 0.09 -7.44
CA GLY A 83 24.41 0.95 -8.25
C GLY A 83 23.62 1.75 -9.29
N LYS A 84 24.34 2.28 -10.26
CA LYS A 84 23.79 3.04 -11.40
C LYS A 84 24.25 2.40 -12.70
N LEU A 85 23.41 2.47 -13.72
CA LEU A 85 23.80 2.12 -15.08
C LEU A 85 24.87 3.10 -15.58
N LYS A 86 26.06 2.59 -15.93
CA LYS A 86 27.17 3.39 -16.47
C LYS A 86 27.16 3.40 -18.00
N SER A 87 27.00 2.23 -18.61
CA SER A 87 27.01 2.06 -20.07
C SER A 87 26.33 0.76 -20.47
N ILE A 88 25.86 0.71 -21.71
CA ILE A 88 25.37 -0.51 -22.35
C ILE A 88 26.28 -0.81 -23.55
N SER A 89 26.67 -2.06 -23.71
CA SER A 89 27.49 -2.53 -24.85
C SER A 89 26.89 -3.83 -25.37
N GLY A 90 26.25 -3.79 -26.53
CA GLY A 90 25.42 -4.90 -27.01
C GLY A 90 24.24 -5.15 -26.05
N ASN A 91 24.11 -6.38 -25.57
CA ASN A 91 23.12 -6.80 -24.58
C ASN A 91 23.67 -6.81 -23.14
N ILE A 92 24.79 -6.14 -22.88
CA ILE A 92 25.44 -6.09 -21.56
C ILE A 92 25.34 -4.68 -20.97
N ALA A 93 24.73 -4.55 -19.80
CA ALA A 93 24.78 -3.34 -18.97
C ALA A 93 25.94 -3.43 -17.97
N ASN A 94 26.69 -2.33 -17.87
CA ASN A 94 27.77 -2.18 -16.90
C ASN A 94 27.31 -1.24 -15.80
N LEU A 95 27.42 -1.67 -14.54
CA LEU A 95 27.02 -0.90 -13.37
C LEU A 95 28.22 -0.20 -12.71
N THR A 96 27.94 0.91 -12.04
CA THR A 96 28.90 1.67 -11.23
C THR A 96 28.30 1.94 -9.84
N PRO A 97 29.11 1.93 -8.75
CA PRO A 97 30.55 1.73 -8.71
C PRO A 97 31.00 0.26 -8.67
N SER A 98 30.08 -0.70 -8.58
CA SER A 98 30.41 -2.12 -8.40
C SER A 98 31.19 -2.75 -9.55
N GLY A 99 31.04 -2.25 -10.77
CA GLY A 99 31.56 -2.91 -11.98
C GLY A 99 30.78 -4.17 -12.37
N GLU A 100 29.67 -4.46 -11.68
CA GLU A 100 28.77 -5.58 -11.99
C GLU A 100 28.25 -5.48 -13.42
N GLN A 101 28.21 -6.61 -14.12
CA GLN A 101 27.67 -6.72 -15.47
C GLN A 101 26.37 -7.51 -15.44
N ILE A 102 25.36 -7.00 -16.15
CA ILE A 102 24.10 -7.69 -16.41
C ILE A 102 24.09 -7.98 -17.90
N ASP A 103 24.04 -9.26 -18.28
CA ASP A 103 23.97 -9.72 -19.66
C ASP A 103 22.53 -10.08 -20.07
N ASP A 104 22.38 -10.53 -21.32
CA ASP A 104 21.11 -10.96 -21.92
C ASP A 104 19.97 -9.94 -21.82
N ILE A 105 20.31 -8.66 -21.93
CA ILE A 105 19.33 -7.57 -21.85
C ILE A 105 18.56 -7.45 -23.17
N ALA A 106 17.26 -7.76 -23.11
CA ALA A 106 16.34 -7.53 -24.22
C ALA A 106 15.85 -6.07 -24.33
N ALA A 107 15.68 -5.38 -23.20
CA ALA A 107 15.17 -4.01 -23.16
C ALA A 107 15.62 -3.26 -21.89
N VAL A 108 15.66 -1.94 -21.96
CA VAL A 108 15.95 -1.05 -20.83
C VAL A 108 14.82 -0.05 -20.65
N VAL A 109 14.28 0.02 -19.43
CA VAL A 109 13.23 0.96 -19.04
C VAL A 109 13.81 2.00 -18.09
N LEU A 110 13.83 3.26 -18.51
CA LEU A 110 14.32 4.37 -17.68
C LEU A 110 13.20 4.93 -16.80
N ALA A 111 13.00 4.32 -15.62
CA ALA A 111 12.05 4.80 -14.60
C ALA A 111 12.61 5.95 -13.74
N THR A 112 13.24 6.96 -14.37
CA THR A 112 14.02 8.01 -13.69
C THR A 112 13.20 9.28 -13.32
N GLY A 113 11.88 9.21 -13.42
CA GLY A 113 10.98 10.34 -13.12
C GLY A 113 10.82 11.34 -14.26
N PHE A 114 10.24 12.51 -13.95
CA PHE A 114 9.86 13.54 -14.92
C PHE A 114 10.41 14.91 -14.53
N LYS A 115 10.76 15.73 -15.52
CA LYS A 115 11.22 17.12 -15.33
C LYS A 115 10.05 18.10 -15.49
N ALA A 116 9.72 18.84 -14.43
CA ALA A 116 8.65 19.85 -14.48
C ALA A 116 9.01 21.09 -15.31
N SER A 117 10.30 21.38 -15.50
CA SER A 117 10.77 22.57 -16.22
C SER A 117 10.32 22.62 -17.68
N ALA A 118 10.18 21.46 -18.35
CA ALA A 118 9.67 21.40 -19.71
C ALA A 118 8.24 21.93 -19.82
N SER A 119 7.41 21.72 -18.78
CA SER A 119 6.04 22.24 -18.73
C SER A 119 5.97 23.73 -18.42
N LEU A 120 7.09 24.37 -18.05
CA LEU A 120 7.17 25.80 -17.74
C LEU A 120 7.85 26.61 -18.84
N SER A 121 8.31 25.97 -19.92
CA SER A 121 9.09 26.62 -20.99
C SER A 121 8.27 27.63 -21.82
N PHE A 122 6.94 27.63 -21.70
CA PHE A 122 6.07 28.60 -22.36
C PHE A 122 6.12 29.99 -21.69
N LEU A 123 6.62 30.08 -20.46
CA LEU A 123 6.78 31.35 -19.75
C LEU A 123 7.95 32.14 -20.34
N SER A 124 7.87 33.47 -20.34
CA SER A 124 8.97 34.33 -20.80
C SER A 124 10.23 34.16 -19.93
N GLU A 125 11.40 34.45 -20.47
CA GLU A 125 12.68 34.36 -19.73
C GLU A 125 12.65 35.19 -18.43
N ASP A 126 12.07 36.39 -18.46
CA ASP A 126 11.87 37.24 -17.28
C ASP A 126 11.06 36.52 -16.18
N ILE A 127 9.95 35.88 -16.55
CA ILE A 127 9.13 35.13 -15.58
C ILE A 127 9.89 33.90 -15.07
N GLN A 128 10.58 33.17 -15.94
CA GLN A 128 11.37 32.00 -15.55
C GLN A 128 12.49 32.37 -14.55
N GLN A 129 13.12 33.54 -14.74
CA GLN A 129 14.13 34.07 -13.82
C GLN A 129 13.52 34.42 -12.46
N LYS A 130 12.39 35.13 -12.41
CA LYS A 130 11.68 35.44 -11.16
C LYS A 130 11.28 34.19 -10.39
N LEU A 131 10.74 33.20 -11.10
CA LEU A 131 10.40 31.89 -10.55
C LEU A 131 11.61 31.03 -10.15
N SER A 132 12.83 31.50 -10.47
CA SER A 132 14.09 30.83 -10.19
C SER A 132 14.10 29.37 -10.64
N ILE A 133 13.66 29.09 -11.88
CA ILE A 133 13.52 27.72 -12.38
C ILE A 133 14.89 27.00 -12.37
N ALA A 134 14.92 25.81 -11.78
CA ALA A 134 16.06 24.91 -11.71
C ALA A 134 15.78 23.59 -12.46
N PRO A 135 16.07 23.50 -13.77
CA PRO A 135 15.65 22.38 -14.62
C PRO A 135 16.17 20.99 -14.24
N ASN A 136 17.26 20.94 -13.48
CA ASN A 136 17.89 19.69 -13.05
C ASN A 136 17.52 19.28 -11.62
N ASP A 137 16.83 20.13 -10.87
CA ASP A 137 16.27 19.77 -9.57
C ASP A 137 14.82 19.29 -9.75
N LEU A 138 14.61 17.98 -9.68
CA LEU A 138 13.30 17.35 -9.88
C LEU A 138 12.32 17.60 -8.71
N ASN A 139 12.83 18.01 -7.55
CA ASN A 139 12.07 18.09 -6.32
C ASN A 139 11.71 19.54 -5.97
N ASN A 140 12.57 20.48 -6.37
CA ASN A 140 12.52 21.90 -6.05
C ASN A 140 12.67 22.75 -7.33
N THR A 141 12.04 22.31 -8.42
CA THR A 141 12.20 22.91 -9.76
C THR A 141 11.86 24.40 -9.81
N VAL A 142 10.90 24.86 -9.02
CA VAL A 142 10.40 26.24 -9.05
C VAL A 142 10.32 26.78 -7.63
N ALA A 143 10.73 28.04 -7.43
CA ALA A 143 10.60 28.72 -6.15
C ALA A 143 9.25 29.44 -6.08
N LEU A 144 8.40 29.03 -5.14
CA LEU A 144 7.04 29.51 -5.00
C LEU A 144 6.72 29.78 -3.54
N ALA A 145 6.06 30.90 -3.30
CA ALA A 145 5.51 31.30 -2.02
C ALA A 145 4.30 30.43 -1.64
N PHE A 146 4.02 30.46 -0.34
CA PHE A 146 2.93 29.84 0.39
C PHE A 146 2.64 28.43 -0.11
N HIS A 147 3.60 27.54 0.14
CA HIS A 147 3.51 26.11 -0.14
C HIS A 147 3.19 25.77 -1.59
N SER A 148 3.96 26.37 -2.51
CA SER A 148 3.91 26.11 -3.95
C SER A 148 2.66 26.60 -4.66
N THR A 149 2.20 27.81 -4.31
CA THR A 149 0.96 28.39 -4.87
C THR A 149 1.15 29.59 -5.78
N HIS A 150 2.13 30.46 -5.54
CA HIS A 150 2.31 31.69 -6.31
C HIS A 150 3.73 32.24 -6.15
N HIS A 151 4.08 33.30 -6.88
CA HIS A 151 5.30 34.07 -6.64
C HIS A 151 4.96 35.56 -6.49
N PRO A 152 5.42 36.28 -5.45
CA PRO A 152 5.05 37.67 -5.22
C PRO A 152 5.42 38.60 -6.39
N GLU A 153 6.54 38.34 -7.08
CA GLU A 153 6.99 39.13 -8.24
C GLU A 153 6.24 38.80 -9.54
N VAL A 154 5.37 37.79 -9.52
CA VAL A 154 4.51 37.39 -10.65
C VAL A 154 3.06 37.26 -10.15
N PRO A 155 2.43 38.35 -9.68
CA PRO A 155 1.25 38.32 -8.83
C PRO A 155 -0.03 37.80 -9.52
N ASN A 156 -0.03 37.68 -10.85
CA ASN A 156 -1.16 37.20 -11.64
C ASN A 156 -0.98 35.74 -12.11
N LEU A 157 0.02 35.02 -11.58
CA LEU A 157 0.30 33.63 -11.93
C LEU A 157 0.19 32.73 -10.69
N GLY A 158 -0.77 31.80 -10.74
CA GLY A 158 -1.02 30.82 -9.71
C GLY A 158 -0.60 29.42 -10.14
N PHE A 159 -0.15 28.62 -9.18
CA PHE A 159 0.28 27.24 -9.36
C PHE A 159 -0.56 26.34 -8.45
N VAL A 160 -1.04 25.24 -9.02
CA VAL A 160 -1.81 24.21 -8.32
C VAL A 160 -1.23 22.87 -8.73
N GLY A 161 -0.94 22.01 -7.76
CA GLY A 161 -0.39 20.68 -8.03
C GLY A 161 1.12 20.66 -8.28
N PHE A 162 1.83 21.79 -8.14
CA PHE A 162 3.29 21.81 -7.97
C PHE A 162 3.65 21.29 -6.57
N TYR A 163 3.30 20.03 -6.32
CA TYR A 163 3.32 19.37 -5.03
C TYR A 163 3.70 17.89 -5.23
N ARG A 164 4.83 17.48 -4.67
CA ARG A 164 5.32 16.10 -4.80
C ARG A 164 4.80 15.23 -3.65
N SER A 165 3.53 14.82 -3.73
CA SER A 165 2.92 13.77 -2.89
C SER A 165 1.54 13.39 -3.45
N PRO A 166 0.97 12.21 -3.14
CA PRO A 166 -0.29 11.77 -3.75
C PRO A 166 -1.55 12.33 -3.06
N TYR A 167 -1.45 13.46 -2.36
CA TYR A 167 -2.54 13.97 -1.52
C TYR A 167 -3.34 15.07 -2.20
N TRP A 168 -4.47 14.69 -2.79
CA TRP A 168 -5.43 15.61 -3.42
C TRP A 168 -5.89 16.74 -2.50
N GLY A 169 -6.02 16.49 -1.20
CA GLY A 169 -6.40 17.54 -0.24
C GLY A 169 -5.43 18.71 -0.19
N ALA A 170 -4.11 18.48 -0.38
CA ALA A 170 -3.13 19.57 -0.42
C ALA A 170 -3.29 20.39 -1.71
N ILE A 171 -3.51 19.71 -2.84
CA ILE A 171 -3.73 20.33 -4.15
C ILE A 171 -5.02 21.16 -4.16
N GLU A 172 -6.09 20.63 -3.55
CA GLU A 172 -7.35 21.35 -3.36
C GLU A 172 -7.14 22.61 -2.52
N MET A 173 -6.37 22.52 -1.43
CA MET A 173 -6.06 23.67 -0.58
C MET A 173 -5.22 24.72 -1.32
N GLN A 174 -4.27 24.32 -2.15
CA GLN A 174 -3.55 25.24 -3.05
C GLN A 174 -4.53 25.98 -3.97
N ALA A 175 -5.47 25.27 -4.60
CA ALA A 175 -6.46 25.87 -5.49
C ALA A 175 -7.38 26.87 -4.77
N ARG A 176 -7.88 26.49 -3.59
CA ARG A 176 -8.69 27.38 -2.73
C ARG A 176 -7.90 28.62 -2.36
N PHE A 177 -6.66 28.45 -1.91
CA PHE A 177 -5.77 29.54 -1.53
C PHE A 177 -5.52 30.54 -2.67
N VAL A 178 -5.07 30.06 -3.83
CA VAL A 178 -4.80 30.91 -4.99
C VAL A 178 -6.04 31.67 -5.44
N THR A 179 -7.20 31.00 -5.47
CA THR A 179 -8.46 31.63 -5.86
C THR A 179 -8.85 32.74 -4.88
N THR A 180 -8.74 32.48 -3.58
CA THR A 180 -8.99 33.49 -2.54
C THR A 180 -8.02 34.65 -2.65
N LEU A 181 -6.71 34.37 -2.79
CA LEU A 181 -5.66 35.38 -2.94
C LEU A 181 -5.98 36.35 -4.10
N PHE A 182 -6.34 35.79 -5.27
CA PHE A 182 -6.66 36.59 -6.45
C PHE A 182 -7.99 37.33 -6.34
N SER A 183 -8.99 36.77 -5.65
CA SER A 183 -10.25 37.47 -5.41
C SER A 183 -10.08 38.76 -4.59
N TYR A 184 -9.01 38.84 -3.78
CA TYR A 184 -8.62 40.03 -3.05
C TYR A 184 -7.60 40.91 -3.79
N GLY A 185 -7.24 40.61 -5.04
CA GLY A 185 -6.31 41.43 -5.82
C GLY A 185 -4.84 41.04 -5.69
N GLY A 186 -4.54 39.85 -5.15
CA GLY A 186 -3.19 39.28 -5.15
C GLY A 186 -2.41 39.45 -3.84
N PRO A 187 -1.15 38.99 -3.80
CA PRO A 187 -0.36 38.85 -2.57
C PRO A 187 0.01 40.15 -1.87
N SER A 188 0.02 41.28 -2.58
CA SER A 188 0.33 42.60 -2.02
C SER A 188 -0.90 43.47 -1.82
N SER A 189 -2.10 42.92 -1.96
CA SER A 189 -3.32 43.72 -1.87
C SER A 189 -3.60 44.18 -0.44
N PRO A 190 -3.96 45.46 -0.23
CA PRO A 190 -4.36 45.96 1.08
C PRO A 190 -5.73 45.45 1.55
N SER A 191 -6.51 44.81 0.67
CA SER A 191 -7.85 44.27 1.01
C SER A 191 -7.82 42.83 1.52
N LEU A 192 -6.63 42.23 1.70
CA LEU A 192 -6.47 40.88 2.20
C LEU A 192 -7.07 40.74 3.62
N PRO A 193 -7.82 39.67 3.90
CA PRO A 193 -8.26 39.35 5.25
C PRO A 193 -7.06 39.20 6.21
N ALA A 194 -7.22 39.61 7.47
CA ALA A 194 -6.14 39.66 8.46
C ALA A 194 -5.37 38.33 8.58
N LYS A 195 -6.07 37.19 8.67
CA LYS A 195 -5.43 35.86 8.76
C LYS A 195 -4.62 35.50 7.52
N LEU A 196 -5.11 35.86 6.33
CA LEU A 196 -4.41 35.63 5.07
C LEU A 196 -3.16 36.52 4.98
N ALA A 197 -3.30 37.81 5.30
CA ALA A 197 -2.19 38.76 5.31
C ALA A 197 -1.09 38.37 6.31
N GLU A 198 -1.48 37.92 7.51
CA GLU A 198 -0.54 37.42 8.52
C GLU A 198 0.19 36.14 8.05
N SER A 199 -0.54 35.21 7.42
CA SER A 199 0.04 33.97 6.90
C SER A 199 1.06 34.23 5.79
N LEU A 200 0.79 35.20 4.90
CA LEU A 200 1.73 35.63 3.87
C LEU A 200 2.96 36.33 4.44
N LYS A 201 2.79 37.16 5.48
CA LYS A 201 3.91 37.88 6.12
C LYS A 201 4.95 36.93 6.74
N ASN A 202 4.50 35.79 7.24
CA ASN A 202 5.35 34.79 7.90
C ASN A 202 5.79 33.67 6.95
N ASP A 203 5.44 33.74 5.66
CA ASP A 203 5.80 32.72 4.70
C ASP A 203 7.31 32.70 4.43
N THR A 204 7.88 31.51 4.43
CA THR A 204 9.31 31.24 4.17
C THR A 204 9.49 30.16 3.09
N SER A 205 8.45 29.93 2.29
CA SER A 205 8.41 28.82 1.33
C SER A 205 9.49 28.96 0.25
N ILE A 206 9.77 30.17 -0.23
CA ILE A 206 10.78 30.43 -1.26
C ILE A 206 12.19 30.18 -0.70
N GLU A 207 12.49 30.72 0.47
CA GLU A 207 13.78 30.53 1.16
C GLU A 207 14.04 29.05 1.42
N ARG A 208 13.00 28.32 1.83
CA ARG A 208 13.09 26.87 2.03
C ARG A 208 13.36 26.12 0.72
N VAL A 209 12.73 26.49 -0.39
CA VAL A 209 13.04 25.87 -1.70
C VAL A 209 14.51 26.06 -2.02
N PHE A 210 15.05 27.26 -1.81
CA PHE A 210 16.47 27.52 -2.06
C PHE A 210 17.40 26.73 -1.13
N SER A 211 17.09 26.63 0.17
CA SER A 211 17.91 25.86 1.10
C SER A 211 17.94 24.37 0.72
N LEU A 212 16.79 23.80 0.31
CA LEU A 212 16.68 22.39 -0.05
C LEU A 212 17.40 22.01 -1.34
N ARG A 213 17.61 22.95 -2.29
CA ARG A 213 18.37 22.68 -3.54
C ARG A 213 19.82 22.26 -3.30
N THR A 214 20.39 22.70 -2.18
CA THR A 214 21.79 22.43 -1.82
C THR A 214 21.94 21.53 -0.60
N ASP A 215 20.81 21.10 -0.03
CA ASP A 215 20.79 20.30 1.17
C ASP A 215 21.04 18.81 0.84
N PRO A 216 22.17 18.23 1.29
CA PRO A 216 22.45 16.80 1.07
C PRO A 216 21.44 15.90 1.80
N ARG A 217 20.70 16.46 2.77
CA ARG A 217 19.74 15.76 3.60
C ARG A 217 18.28 16.09 3.25
N ALA A 218 18.04 16.67 2.07
CA ALA A 218 16.69 16.89 1.56
C ALA A 218 15.91 15.57 1.46
N SER A 219 14.63 15.62 1.80
CA SER A 219 13.73 14.47 1.79
C SER A 219 13.28 14.09 0.38
N GLN A 220 12.80 12.85 0.23
CA GLN A 220 12.13 12.40 -0.99
C GLN A 220 10.91 13.28 -1.34
N PHE A 221 10.21 13.80 -0.32
CA PHE A 221 9.02 14.63 -0.47
C PHE A 221 9.24 15.98 0.25
N PRO A 222 9.76 17.02 -0.45
CA PRO A 222 10.11 18.31 0.18
C PRO A 222 8.97 18.97 0.94
N MET A 223 7.72 18.66 0.57
CA MET A 223 6.50 19.13 1.23
C MET A 223 5.71 17.96 1.88
N GLY A 224 6.40 16.97 2.45
CA GLY A 224 5.81 15.72 2.92
C GLY A 224 4.88 15.81 4.13
N ASP A 225 4.96 16.87 4.95
CA ASP A 225 4.12 17.05 6.15
C ASP A 225 2.70 17.52 5.79
N TYR A 226 1.88 16.59 5.30
CA TYR A 226 0.50 16.86 4.87
C TYR A 226 -0.37 17.49 5.99
N ALA A 227 -0.20 17.03 7.22
CA ALA A 227 -0.97 17.50 8.36
C ALA A 227 -0.68 18.97 8.67
N TRP A 228 0.60 19.33 8.74
CA TRP A 228 1.01 20.71 8.96
C TRP A 228 0.56 21.61 7.81
N LEU A 229 0.74 21.19 6.55
CA LEU A 229 0.27 21.96 5.40
C LEU A 229 -1.24 22.25 5.45
N SER A 230 -2.04 21.23 5.77
CA SER A 230 -3.49 21.38 5.82
C SER A 230 -3.91 22.37 6.92
N GLU A 231 -3.17 22.43 8.02
CA GLU A 231 -3.37 23.43 9.08
C GLU A 231 -2.94 24.83 8.66
N GLU A 232 -1.81 24.99 7.97
CA GLU A 232 -1.37 26.29 7.43
C GLU A 232 -2.37 26.86 6.42
N PHE A 233 -2.80 26.04 5.45
CA PHE A 233 -3.85 26.43 4.50
C PHE A 233 -5.16 26.72 5.21
N GLY A 234 -5.57 25.87 6.16
CA GLY A 234 -6.76 26.09 6.97
C GLY A 234 -6.71 27.44 7.69
N ARG A 235 -5.58 27.80 8.31
CA ARG A 235 -5.42 29.10 8.98
C ARG A 235 -5.53 30.27 8.02
N ALA A 236 -4.83 30.21 6.89
CA ALA A 236 -4.82 31.30 5.91
C ALA A 236 -6.19 31.51 5.23
N LEU A 237 -6.90 30.41 4.95
CA LEU A 237 -8.25 30.41 4.40
C LEU A 237 -9.34 30.60 5.46
N ASP A 238 -8.94 30.62 6.73
CA ASP A 238 -9.82 30.69 7.88
C ASP A 238 -10.88 29.55 7.88
N ILE A 239 -10.43 28.35 7.53
CA ILE A 239 -11.15 27.08 7.56
C ILE A 239 -10.73 26.30 8.80
N GLU A 240 -11.68 26.01 9.67
CA GLU A 240 -11.43 25.21 10.87
C GLU A 240 -11.48 23.71 10.58
N LYS A 241 -10.64 22.96 11.30
CA LYS A 241 -10.62 21.51 11.24
C LYS A 241 -11.80 20.94 12.03
N VAL A 242 -12.64 20.14 11.37
CA VAL A 242 -13.78 19.46 11.98
C VAL A 242 -13.30 18.27 12.84
N PRO A 243 -13.82 18.10 14.08
CA PRO A 243 -13.50 16.95 14.92
C PRO A 243 -14.08 15.64 14.35
N SER A 244 -13.77 14.51 14.98
CA SER A 244 -14.35 13.23 14.55
C SER A 244 -15.84 13.25 14.87
N LEU A 245 -16.67 12.66 14.03
CA LEU A 245 -18.13 12.67 14.20
C LEU A 245 -18.59 11.57 15.15
N THR A 246 -17.85 10.45 15.18
CA THR A 246 -18.10 9.31 16.07
C THR A 246 -16.93 9.08 17.02
N LYS A 247 -17.16 8.24 18.03
CA LYS A 247 -16.11 7.81 18.95
C LYS A 247 -15.13 6.90 18.21
N MET A 248 -13.87 7.32 18.17
CA MET A 248 -12.85 6.58 17.44
C MET A 248 -12.17 5.52 18.33
N PRO A 249 -11.69 4.40 17.75
CA PRO A 249 -10.95 3.39 18.50
C PRO A 249 -9.75 3.97 19.24
N ILE A 250 -9.48 3.46 20.45
CA ILE A 250 -8.31 3.83 21.26
C ILE A 250 -7.19 2.84 20.99
N LEU A 251 -6.00 3.34 20.63
CA LEU A 251 -4.87 2.48 20.29
C LEU A 251 -3.68 2.63 21.25
N PRO A 252 -3.01 1.52 21.61
CA PRO A 252 -1.70 1.58 22.25
C PRO A 252 -0.63 2.08 21.25
N PRO A 253 0.54 2.53 21.75
CA PRO A 253 0.90 2.66 23.16
C PRO A 253 0.38 3.94 23.81
N LYS A 254 -0.10 4.91 23.03
CA LYS A 254 -0.50 6.23 23.54
C LYS A 254 -1.82 6.23 24.29
N ASN A 255 -2.65 5.19 24.13
CA ASN A 255 -3.98 5.08 24.74
C ASN A 255 -4.85 6.31 24.47
N LYS A 256 -4.81 6.80 23.22
CA LYS A 256 -5.63 7.91 22.73
C LYS A 256 -6.56 7.43 21.63
N GLU A 257 -7.71 8.07 21.51
CA GLU A 257 -8.58 7.91 20.35
C GLU A 257 -7.82 8.25 19.07
N MET A 258 -8.07 7.49 18.01
CA MET A 258 -7.54 7.80 16.69
C MET A 258 -8.10 9.15 16.22
N ASN A 259 -7.21 10.00 15.73
CA ASN A 259 -7.55 11.31 15.17
C ASN A 259 -7.09 11.35 13.71
N ILE A 260 -7.82 10.64 12.85
CA ILE A 260 -7.44 10.48 11.44
C ILE A 260 -7.67 11.77 10.66
N LEU A 261 -6.62 12.27 10.01
CA LEU A 261 -6.71 13.42 9.13
C LEU A 261 -7.02 12.99 7.69
N THR A 262 -8.09 13.52 7.14
CA THR A 262 -8.43 13.46 5.72
C THR A 262 -8.81 14.86 5.22
N ALA A 263 -8.89 15.06 3.90
CA ALA A 263 -9.29 16.35 3.33
C ALA A 263 -10.68 16.81 3.79
N ALA A 264 -11.61 15.87 4.02
CA ALA A 264 -12.97 16.16 4.49
C ALA A 264 -13.03 16.81 5.88
N ARG A 265 -11.93 16.79 6.63
CA ARG A 265 -11.78 17.52 7.90
C ARG A 265 -11.73 19.04 7.72
N TYR A 266 -11.49 19.54 6.52
CA TYR A 266 -11.42 20.97 6.21
C TYR A 266 -12.45 21.34 5.13
N PRO A 267 -13.75 21.28 5.46
CA PRO A 267 -14.81 21.64 4.52
C PRO A 267 -14.67 23.10 4.07
N GLY A 268 -15.11 23.41 2.86
CA GLY A 268 -15.20 24.80 2.42
C GLY A 268 -16.12 25.63 3.33
N ARG A 269 -15.92 26.95 3.40
CA ARG A 269 -16.76 27.83 4.24
C ARG A 269 -18.22 27.88 3.81
N ASN A 270 -18.45 27.88 2.50
CA ASN A 270 -19.75 28.16 1.90
C ASN A 270 -20.34 26.90 1.26
N LEU A 271 -20.40 25.80 2.01
CA LEU A 271 -21.06 24.58 1.54
C LEU A 271 -22.58 24.74 1.62
N ASP A 272 -23.26 24.47 0.50
CA ASP A 272 -24.69 24.18 0.49
C ASP A 272 -25.00 22.88 1.27
N GLU A 273 -26.29 22.64 1.51
CA GLU A 273 -26.74 21.48 2.30
C GLU A 273 -26.31 20.15 1.68
N THR A 274 -26.36 20.03 0.36
CA THR A 274 -25.97 18.80 -0.36
C THR A 274 -24.49 18.50 -0.15
N ARG A 275 -23.61 19.48 -0.35
CA ARG A 275 -22.16 19.32 -0.16
C ARG A 275 -21.80 19.08 1.30
N ARG A 276 -22.52 19.69 2.24
CA ARG A 276 -22.34 19.41 3.67
C ARG A 276 -22.61 17.95 4.00
N LYS A 277 -23.75 17.41 3.55
CA LYS A 277 -24.11 15.99 3.72
C LYS A 277 -23.08 15.06 3.08
N GLN A 278 -22.57 15.41 1.89
CA GLN A 278 -21.50 14.63 1.25
C GLN A 278 -20.20 14.62 2.06
N ASN A 279 -19.81 15.76 2.64
CA ASN A 279 -18.63 15.86 3.49
C ASN A 279 -18.78 15.06 4.79
N GLU A 280 -19.94 15.17 5.45
CA GLU A 280 -20.29 14.38 6.64
C GLU A 280 -20.27 12.88 6.33
N ASN A 281 -20.85 12.45 5.20
CA ASN A 281 -20.81 11.06 4.77
C ASN A 281 -19.37 10.57 4.52
N ASN A 282 -18.51 11.40 3.94
CA ASN A 282 -17.09 11.03 3.74
C ASN A 282 -16.36 10.80 5.07
N LEU A 283 -16.62 11.65 6.08
CA LEU A 283 -16.09 11.49 7.43
C LEU A 283 -16.61 10.19 8.06
N ILE A 284 -17.92 9.95 8.04
CA ILE A 284 -18.55 8.73 8.60
C ILE A 284 -17.95 7.47 7.95
N VAL A 285 -17.91 7.41 6.62
CA VAL A 285 -17.36 6.25 5.90
C VAL A 285 -15.89 6.01 6.27
N THR A 286 -15.09 7.08 6.43
CA THR A 286 -13.70 6.94 6.88
C THR A 286 -13.62 6.33 8.29
N GLU A 287 -14.44 6.81 9.22
CA GLU A 287 -14.49 6.35 10.61
C GLU A 287 -14.97 4.88 10.70
N GLU A 288 -15.97 4.51 9.90
CA GLU A 288 -16.47 3.15 9.77
C GLU A 288 -15.42 2.19 9.19
N VAL A 289 -14.69 2.60 8.15
CA VAL A 289 -13.61 1.80 7.54
C VAL A 289 -12.52 1.50 8.57
N VAL A 290 -12.09 2.51 9.33
CA VAL A 290 -11.07 2.35 10.39
C VAL A 290 -11.57 1.41 11.48
N THR A 291 -12.80 1.63 11.93
CA THR A 291 -13.40 0.80 12.98
C THR A 291 -13.50 -0.65 12.52
N ALA A 292 -14.04 -0.91 11.33
CA ALA A 292 -14.14 -2.25 10.76
C ALA A 292 -12.76 -2.92 10.56
N GLY A 293 -11.74 -2.16 10.15
CA GLY A 293 -10.38 -2.67 10.04
C GLY A 293 -9.81 -3.16 11.37
N LEU A 294 -10.14 -2.50 12.47
CA LEU A 294 -9.66 -2.84 13.81
C LEU A 294 -10.50 -3.90 14.52
N THR A 295 -11.83 -3.91 14.31
CA THR A 295 -12.76 -4.72 15.10
C THR A 295 -13.40 -5.87 14.33
N GLN A 296 -13.44 -5.82 13.00
CA GLN A 296 -14.12 -6.80 12.15
C GLN A 296 -13.16 -7.54 11.20
N GLY A 297 -11.87 -7.18 11.17
CA GLY A 297 -10.90 -7.82 10.27
C GLY A 297 -11.00 -7.37 8.82
N ARG A 298 -11.57 -6.19 8.54
CA ARG A 298 -11.52 -5.59 7.21
C ARG A 298 -10.07 -5.41 6.76
N PHE A 299 -9.80 -5.75 5.51
CA PHE A 299 -8.51 -5.85 4.82
C PHE A 299 -7.63 -7.06 5.18
N VAL A 300 -8.09 -7.98 6.03
CA VAL A 300 -7.34 -9.21 6.32
C VAL A 300 -7.28 -10.11 5.08
N ALA A 301 -8.37 -10.20 4.31
CA ALA A 301 -8.39 -10.93 3.05
C ALA A 301 -7.36 -10.38 2.05
N ARG A 302 -7.30 -9.05 1.88
CA ARG A 302 -6.25 -8.39 1.07
C ARG A 302 -4.85 -8.73 1.58
N ALA A 303 -4.63 -8.62 2.90
CA ALA A 303 -3.34 -8.86 3.52
C ALA A 303 -2.86 -10.30 3.33
N VAL A 304 -3.75 -11.27 3.43
CA VAL A 304 -3.48 -12.67 3.11
C VAL A 304 -3.15 -12.81 1.63
N PHE A 305 -4.01 -12.33 0.74
CA PHE A 305 -3.84 -12.48 -0.71
C PHE A 305 -2.49 -11.95 -1.19
N ARG A 306 -2.11 -10.71 -0.83
CA ARG A 306 -0.82 -10.15 -1.24
C ARG A 306 0.36 -10.99 -0.73
N SER A 307 0.23 -11.57 0.46
CA SER A 307 1.32 -12.31 1.12
C SER A 307 1.43 -13.77 0.66
N LEU A 308 0.50 -14.29 -0.13
CA LEU A 308 0.55 -15.68 -0.61
C LEU A 308 1.54 -15.89 -1.77
N LEU A 309 1.88 -14.82 -2.51
CA LEU A 309 2.69 -14.89 -3.74
C LEU A 309 3.99 -15.70 -3.56
N GLY A 310 4.33 -16.52 -4.55
CA GLY A 310 5.56 -17.31 -4.56
C GLY A 310 5.42 -18.71 -3.98
N GLU A 311 6.55 -19.31 -3.59
CA GLU A 311 6.67 -20.70 -3.19
C GLU A 311 6.58 -20.88 -1.66
N TRP A 312 5.97 -21.99 -1.25
CA TRP A 312 5.83 -22.43 0.13
C TRP A 312 6.21 -23.90 0.25
N LYS A 313 6.93 -24.26 1.32
CA LYS A 313 7.13 -25.64 1.73
C LYS A 313 5.84 -26.17 2.34
N LEU A 314 5.31 -27.25 1.77
CA LEU A 314 4.06 -27.89 2.18
C LEU A 314 4.37 -29.22 2.87
N ASP A 315 3.84 -29.36 4.08
CA ASP A 315 3.81 -30.59 4.86
C ASP A 315 2.38 -30.87 5.30
N ARG A 316 1.79 -31.95 4.82
CA ARG A 316 0.38 -32.25 5.00
C ARG A 316 0.17 -33.66 5.50
N GLN A 317 -0.60 -33.80 6.57
CA GLN A 317 -1.05 -35.09 7.06
C GLN A 317 -2.49 -35.36 6.61
N LEU A 318 -2.75 -36.59 6.17
CA LEU A 318 -4.05 -37.13 5.79
C LEU A 318 -4.36 -38.31 6.71
N VAL A 319 -5.48 -38.25 7.43
CA VAL A 319 -5.96 -39.32 8.30
C VAL A 319 -7.36 -39.71 7.85
N SER A 320 -7.51 -40.88 7.25
CA SER A 320 -8.82 -41.44 6.95
C SER A 320 -9.35 -42.28 8.10
N LYS A 321 -10.65 -42.17 8.38
CA LYS A 321 -11.36 -43.06 9.30
C LYS A 321 -11.88 -44.32 8.60
N LYS A 322 -11.74 -44.42 7.27
CA LYS A 322 -12.13 -45.60 6.48
C LYS A 322 -10.88 -46.40 6.11
N PRO A 323 -10.82 -47.72 6.43
CA PRO A 323 -9.65 -48.56 6.13
C PRO A 323 -9.29 -48.63 4.64
N GLU A 324 -10.27 -48.46 3.77
CA GLU A 324 -10.16 -48.53 2.30
C GLU A 324 -9.49 -47.29 1.69
N GLN A 325 -9.29 -46.23 2.49
CA GLN A 325 -8.68 -44.98 2.06
C GLN A 325 -7.32 -44.80 2.73
N PRO A 326 -6.28 -44.42 1.97
CA PRO A 326 -4.94 -44.31 2.53
C PRO A 326 -4.88 -43.19 3.56
N SER A 327 -4.10 -43.42 4.61
CA SER A 327 -3.68 -42.38 5.56
C SER A 327 -2.19 -42.19 5.38
N GLY A 328 -1.72 -40.95 5.32
CA GLY A 328 -0.32 -40.71 4.98
C GLY A 328 0.07 -39.26 5.08
N ARG A 329 1.27 -38.96 4.60
CA ARG A 329 1.87 -37.64 4.62
C ARG A 329 2.26 -37.22 3.22
N PHE A 330 1.92 -36.00 2.86
CA PHE A 330 2.34 -35.35 1.63
C PHE A 330 3.39 -34.28 1.96
N ILE A 331 4.56 -34.37 1.32
CA ILE A 331 5.64 -33.39 1.47
C ILE A 331 5.98 -32.85 0.09
N GLY A 332 6.03 -31.53 -0.05
CA GLY A 332 6.30 -30.89 -1.33
C GLY A 332 6.33 -29.37 -1.26
N THR A 333 6.01 -28.75 -2.38
CA THR A 333 5.88 -27.30 -2.50
C THR A 333 4.48 -26.91 -2.95
N ALA A 334 4.08 -25.70 -2.58
CA ALA A 334 2.87 -25.05 -3.05
C ALA A 334 3.25 -23.66 -3.57
N THR A 335 2.88 -23.35 -4.82
CA THR A 335 3.28 -22.11 -5.50
C THR A 335 2.05 -21.30 -5.88
N PHE A 336 2.05 -20.02 -5.51
CA PHE A 336 1.05 -19.04 -5.93
C PHE A 336 1.64 -18.15 -7.04
N SER A 337 1.19 -18.39 -8.27
CA SER A 337 1.62 -17.64 -9.45
C SER A 337 0.60 -16.56 -9.81
N LEU A 338 0.98 -15.29 -9.67
CA LEU A 338 0.08 -14.16 -9.93
C LEU A 338 -0.27 -14.06 -11.42
N ARG A 339 -1.54 -13.80 -11.72
CA ARG A 339 -2.03 -13.54 -13.07
C ARG A 339 -3.24 -12.61 -13.05
N ASN A 340 -3.61 -12.09 -14.22
CA ASN A 340 -4.84 -11.31 -14.39
C ASN A 340 -6.07 -12.14 -14.04
N GLY A 341 -7.07 -11.49 -13.45
CA GLY A 341 -8.36 -12.10 -13.17
C GLY A 341 -9.02 -12.66 -14.42
N THR A 342 -9.70 -13.79 -14.28
CA THR A 342 -10.45 -14.43 -15.38
C THR A 342 -11.95 -14.43 -15.10
N SER A 343 -12.74 -14.38 -16.18
CA SER A 343 -14.21 -14.29 -16.15
C SER A 343 -14.92 -15.60 -15.81
N HIS A 344 -14.26 -16.75 -16.01
CA HIS A 344 -14.85 -18.07 -15.79
C HIS A 344 -15.50 -18.21 -14.40
N GLY A 345 -16.81 -18.48 -14.38
CA GLY A 345 -17.63 -18.62 -13.17
C GLY A 345 -18.00 -17.29 -12.51
N ARG A 346 -17.69 -16.15 -13.14
CA ARG A 346 -17.96 -14.78 -12.69
C ARG A 346 -18.33 -13.88 -13.87
N GLU A 347 -19.00 -14.43 -14.88
CA GLU A 347 -19.26 -13.76 -16.16
C GLU A 347 -20.06 -12.46 -15.96
N GLU A 348 -21.07 -12.48 -15.09
CA GLU A 348 -21.87 -11.29 -14.76
C GLU A 348 -21.05 -10.22 -14.02
N GLU A 349 -20.20 -10.62 -13.07
CA GLU A 349 -19.30 -9.71 -12.36
C GLU A 349 -18.34 -9.02 -13.34
N PHE A 350 -17.78 -9.79 -14.28
CA PHE A 350 -16.88 -9.26 -15.32
C PHE A 350 -17.60 -8.30 -16.27
N ALA A 351 -18.82 -8.63 -16.71
CA ALA A 351 -19.62 -7.73 -17.54
C ALA A 351 -19.87 -6.39 -16.85
N ASN A 352 -20.16 -6.40 -15.55
CA ASN A 352 -20.34 -5.18 -14.75
C ASN A 352 -19.04 -4.39 -14.60
N ILE A 353 -17.91 -5.08 -14.34
CA ILE A 353 -16.58 -4.45 -14.28
C ILE A 353 -16.26 -3.75 -15.60
N GLU A 354 -16.49 -4.40 -16.74
CA GLU A 354 -16.23 -3.83 -18.07
C GLU A 354 -17.12 -2.62 -18.35
N GLN A 355 -18.42 -2.68 -18.00
CA GLN A 355 -19.34 -1.55 -18.14
C GLN A 355 -18.92 -0.34 -17.29
N GLU A 356 -18.42 -0.59 -16.08
CA GLU A 356 -17.94 0.45 -15.17
C GLU A 356 -16.50 0.90 -15.47
N GLY A 357 -15.80 0.27 -16.42
CA GLY A 357 -14.39 0.52 -16.70
C GLY A 357 -13.45 0.18 -15.52
N GLY A 358 -13.85 -0.81 -14.70
CA GLY A 358 -13.10 -1.24 -13.53
C GLY A 358 -11.95 -2.20 -13.83
N ASP A 359 -11.12 -2.46 -12.82
CA ASP A 359 -10.07 -3.48 -12.87
C ASP A 359 -10.67 -4.88 -12.66
N GLN A 360 -10.31 -5.83 -13.53
CA GLN A 360 -10.66 -7.26 -13.43
C GLN A 360 -9.99 -7.95 -12.24
N GLY A 361 -9.05 -7.26 -11.59
CA GLY A 361 -8.33 -7.70 -10.42
C GLY A 361 -7.32 -8.80 -10.73
N PHE A 362 -6.76 -9.37 -9.67
CA PHE A 362 -5.76 -10.43 -9.77
C PHE A 362 -6.26 -11.75 -9.18
N GLU A 363 -5.69 -12.83 -9.69
CA GLU A 363 -5.86 -14.17 -9.14
C GLU A 363 -4.52 -14.90 -9.10
N TYR A 364 -4.45 -15.97 -8.31
CA TYR A 364 -3.32 -16.89 -8.34
C TYR A 364 -3.72 -18.19 -9.00
N LEU A 365 -2.87 -18.68 -9.91
CA LEU A 365 -2.78 -20.12 -10.16
C LEU A 365 -1.98 -20.72 -9.01
N TYR A 366 -2.66 -21.51 -8.19
CA TYR A 366 -2.06 -22.28 -7.11
C TYR A 366 -1.72 -23.69 -7.60
N VAL A 367 -0.49 -24.14 -7.39
CA VAL A 367 -0.01 -25.47 -7.79
C VAL A 367 0.74 -26.13 -6.65
N GLU A 368 0.33 -27.32 -6.25
CA GLU A 368 1.08 -28.22 -5.37
C GLU A 368 1.86 -29.24 -6.20
N ASN A 369 3.08 -29.53 -5.78
CA ASN A 369 3.88 -30.63 -6.30
C ASN A 369 4.62 -31.31 -5.15
N GLY A 370 4.57 -32.63 -5.08
CA GLY A 370 5.23 -33.37 -4.01
C GLY A 370 4.95 -34.86 -4.04
N GLU A 371 5.40 -35.54 -3.00
CA GLU A 371 5.23 -36.98 -2.82
C GLU A 371 4.24 -37.24 -1.69
N PHE A 372 3.27 -38.13 -1.94
CA PHE A 372 2.45 -38.74 -0.90
C PHE A 372 3.08 -40.05 -0.46
N VAL A 373 3.19 -40.23 0.85
CA VAL A 373 3.76 -41.41 1.50
C VAL A 373 2.79 -41.95 2.55
N ASP A 374 2.40 -43.20 2.40
CA ASP A 374 1.71 -44.00 3.41
C ASP A 374 2.64 -45.17 3.77
N ASP A 375 3.40 -44.99 4.86
CA ASP A 375 4.38 -45.99 5.32
C ASP A 375 3.71 -47.26 5.87
N ALA A 376 2.45 -47.20 6.30
CA ALA A 376 1.74 -48.37 6.82
C ALA A 376 1.38 -49.36 5.71
N ASN A 377 1.02 -48.83 4.53
CA ASN A 377 0.68 -49.64 3.35
C ASN A 377 1.82 -49.70 2.30
N GLY A 378 2.96 -49.06 2.57
CA GLY A 378 4.09 -48.99 1.64
C GLY A 378 3.80 -48.23 0.35
N LEU A 379 2.78 -47.37 0.34
CA LEU A 379 2.32 -46.65 -0.85
C LEU A 379 3.07 -45.32 -0.97
N ARG A 380 3.67 -45.09 -2.15
CA ARG A 380 4.37 -43.84 -2.48
C ARG A 380 4.03 -43.43 -3.90
N PHE A 381 3.64 -42.18 -4.09
CA PHE A 381 3.40 -41.63 -5.43
C PHE A 381 3.54 -40.12 -5.45
N ASN A 382 3.95 -39.58 -6.59
CA ASN A 382 3.94 -38.15 -6.82
C ASN A 382 2.51 -37.67 -7.05
N ALA A 383 2.15 -36.56 -6.42
CA ALA A 383 0.85 -35.93 -6.59
C ALA A 383 0.99 -34.44 -6.87
N THR A 384 0.06 -33.94 -7.67
CA THR A 384 -0.09 -32.52 -7.95
C THR A 384 -1.55 -32.11 -7.76
N ARG A 385 -1.77 -30.87 -7.31
CA ARG A 385 -3.10 -30.28 -7.17
C ARG A 385 -3.07 -28.85 -7.67
N ARG A 386 -4.16 -28.41 -8.27
CA ARG A 386 -4.29 -27.04 -8.79
C ARG A 386 -5.61 -26.42 -8.34
N TYR A 387 -5.54 -25.14 -8.00
CA TYR A 387 -6.71 -24.31 -7.65
C TYR A 387 -6.49 -22.90 -8.20
N ILE A 388 -7.59 -22.16 -8.40
CA ILE A 388 -7.51 -20.71 -8.62
C ILE A 388 -7.94 -19.99 -7.35
N TRP A 389 -7.08 -19.10 -6.86
CA TRP A 389 -7.39 -18.25 -5.70
C TRP A 389 -7.67 -16.84 -6.17
N ARG A 390 -8.85 -16.32 -5.82
CA ARG A 390 -9.33 -15.02 -6.30
C ARG A 390 -9.61 -14.09 -5.13
N TYR A 391 -9.20 -12.83 -5.27
CA TYR A 391 -9.55 -11.75 -4.35
C TYR A 391 -10.55 -10.79 -4.99
N ASN A 392 -11.66 -10.54 -4.30
CA ASN A 392 -12.61 -9.49 -4.66
C ASN A 392 -12.38 -8.27 -3.75
N GLU A 393 -11.91 -7.17 -4.34
CA GLU A 393 -11.56 -5.95 -3.58
C GLU A 393 -12.78 -5.23 -3.02
N ARG A 394 -13.89 -5.20 -3.76
CA ARG A 394 -15.12 -4.50 -3.32
C ARG A 394 -15.73 -5.14 -2.08
N LYS A 395 -15.69 -6.47 -2.02
CA LYS A 395 -16.22 -7.27 -0.89
C LYS A 395 -15.16 -7.61 0.16
N ASP A 396 -13.89 -7.31 -0.12
CA ASP A 396 -12.73 -7.77 0.65
C ASP A 396 -12.79 -9.27 0.99
N LYS A 397 -12.96 -10.09 -0.05
CA LYS A 397 -13.26 -11.52 0.11
C LYS A 397 -12.33 -12.40 -0.73
N LEU A 398 -11.91 -13.53 -0.16
CA LEU A 398 -11.14 -14.56 -0.86
C LEU A 398 -12.03 -15.73 -1.24
N SER A 399 -11.74 -16.33 -2.40
CA SER A 399 -12.41 -17.54 -2.85
C SER A 399 -11.42 -18.48 -3.52
N VAL A 400 -11.70 -19.78 -3.40
CA VAL A 400 -10.93 -20.86 -4.01
C VAL A 400 -11.81 -21.56 -5.02
N TRP A 401 -11.27 -21.83 -6.20
CA TRP A 401 -11.99 -22.41 -7.33
C TRP A 401 -11.28 -23.67 -7.80
N PHE A 402 -12.07 -24.65 -8.21
CA PHE A 402 -11.54 -25.80 -8.92
C PHE A 402 -10.98 -25.36 -10.28
N VAL A 403 -10.02 -26.13 -10.77
CA VAL A 403 -9.43 -25.98 -12.10
C VAL A 403 -10.03 -27.07 -12.99
N LYS A 404 -10.32 -26.73 -14.24
CA LYS A 404 -10.82 -27.69 -15.22
C LYS A 404 -9.84 -28.85 -15.41
N THR A 405 -10.38 -30.04 -15.65
CA THR A 405 -9.56 -31.26 -15.79
C THR A 405 -8.86 -31.38 -17.13
N ASP A 406 -9.44 -30.79 -18.18
CA ASP A 406 -8.93 -30.71 -19.55
C ASP A 406 -8.06 -29.46 -19.80
N GLU A 407 -8.28 -28.39 -19.03
CA GLU A 407 -7.51 -27.15 -19.08
C GLU A 407 -6.93 -26.79 -17.70
N ASP A 408 -5.69 -27.21 -17.44
CA ASP A 408 -5.04 -27.16 -16.12
C ASP A 408 -4.71 -25.76 -15.56
N ARG A 409 -5.22 -24.71 -16.19
CA ARG A 409 -5.08 -23.30 -15.78
C ARG A 409 -6.42 -22.57 -15.76
N THR A 410 -7.51 -23.16 -16.23
CA THR A 410 -8.80 -22.48 -16.33
C THR A 410 -9.64 -22.77 -15.10
N ALA A 411 -10.25 -21.74 -14.50
CA ALA A 411 -11.20 -21.95 -13.42
C ALA A 411 -12.44 -22.71 -13.93
N ASP A 412 -12.95 -23.62 -13.11
CA ASP A 412 -14.15 -24.40 -13.40
C ASP A 412 -15.33 -23.83 -12.60
N TYR A 413 -15.54 -24.29 -11.36
CA TYR A 413 -16.57 -23.79 -10.46
C TYR A 413 -16.01 -23.48 -9.07
N LEU A 414 -16.78 -22.71 -8.30
CA LEU A 414 -16.42 -22.28 -6.95
C LEU A 414 -16.28 -23.51 -6.04
N PHE A 415 -15.14 -23.60 -5.36
CA PHE A 415 -14.99 -24.57 -4.28
C PHE A 415 -15.60 -23.98 -3.01
N HIS A 416 -14.97 -22.98 -2.41
CA HIS A 416 -15.53 -22.29 -1.26
C HIS A 416 -15.02 -20.86 -1.18
N GLU A 417 -15.75 -20.04 -0.44
CA GLU A 417 -15.28 -18.75 0.00
C GLU A 417 -14.55 -18.87 1.34
N ILE A 418 -13.57 -17.99 1.57
CA ILE A 418 -12.82 -17.92 2.82
C ILE A 418 -13.40 -16.77 3.65
N ASP A 419 -14.09 -17.13 4.73
CA ASP A 419 -14.70 -16.20 5.67
C ASP A 419 -13.80 -16.02 6.89
N PHE A 420 -13.20 -14.84 7.02
CA PHE A 420 -12.36 -14.49 8.17
C PHE A 420 -13.22 -14.26 9.40
N ILE A 421 -12.80 -14.86 10.51
CA ILE A 421 -13.49 -14.70 11.80
C ILE A 421 -13.07 -13.35 12.40
N PRO A 422 -14.01 -12.50 12.85
CA PRO A 422 -13.68 -11.24 13.51
C PRO A 422 -12.81 -11.42 14.77
N PRO A 423 -11.93 -10.45 15.11
CA PRO A 423 -11.14 -10.50 16.34
C PRO A 423 -11.97 -10.70 17.62
N GLY A 424 -13.12 -10.03 17.72
CA GLY A 424 -14.02 -10.14 18.89
C GLY A 424 -14.66 -11.52 19.07
N GLU A 425 -14.67 -12.34 18.02
CA GLU A 425 -15.21 -13.71 18.02
C GLU A 425 -14.10 -14.77 18.17
N GLY A 426 -12.89 -14.37 18.56
CA GLY A 426 -11.74 -15.26 18.70
C GLY A 426 -11.03 -15.59 17.38
N GLY A 427 -11.31 -14.79 16.33
CA GLY A 427 -10.69 -14.92 15.02
C GLY A 427 -9.24 -14.45 14.94
N LYS A 428 -8.78 -13.67 15.92
CA LYS A 428 -7.37 -13.32 16.12
C LYS A 428 -6.87 -13.93 17.42
N GLY A 429 -6.11 -15.01 17.33
CA GLY A 429 -5.41 -15.61 18.47
C GLY A 429 -3.96 -15.14 18.56
N GLU A 430 -3.23 -15.58 19.59
CA GLU A 430 -1.77 -15.36 19.73
C GLU A 430 -1.00 -15.83 18.48
N ASP A 431 -1.51 -16.85 17.81
CA ASP A 431 -0.85 -17.50 16.69
C ASP A 431 -1.33 -17.06 15.28
N GLY A 432 -2.21 -16.05 15.16
CA GLY A 432 -2.64 -15.50 13.87
C GLY A 432 -4.15 -15.43 13.61
N TRP A 433 -4.51 -15.15 12.35
CA TRP A 433 -5.89 -14.96 11.87
C TRP A 433 -6.53 -16.28 11.44
N LYS A 434 -7.75 -16.53 11.91
CA LYS A 434 -8.54 -17.71 11.55
C LYS A 434 -9.57 -17.37 10.49
N ALA A 435 -9.82 -18.33 9.61
CA ALA A 435 -10.91 -18.26 8.65
C ALA A 435 -11.52 -19.65 8.45
N ILE A 436 -12.75 -19.68 7.94
CA ILE A 436 -13.48 -20.91 7.65
C ILE A 436 -13.98 -20.88 6.21
N GLY A 437 -14.38 -22.04 5.72
CA GLY A 437 -15.13 -22.19 4.48
C GLY A 437 -15.85 -23.54 4.50
N SER A 438 -16.83 -23.70 3.62
CA SER A 438 -17.51 -24.97 3.44
C SER A 438 -17.86 -25.23 1.99
N HIS A 439 -17.90 -26.50 1.62
CA HIS A 439 -18.33 -26.94 0.30
C HIS A 439 -19.03 -28.28 0.40
N LEU A 440 -20.22 -28.38 -0.17
CA LEU A 440 -20.93 -29.64 -0.31
C LEU A 440 -20.57 -30.28 -1.65
N CYS A 441 -19.87 -31.41 -1.61
CA CYS A 441 -19.58 -32.18 -2.82
C CYS A 441 -20.47 -33.42 -2.85
N ILE A 442 -21.56 -33.34 -3.64
CA ILE A 442 -22.60 -34.38 -3.75
C ILE A 442 -23.25 -34.65 -2.37
N GLU A 443 -22.70 -35.59 -1.60
CA GLU A 443 -23.20 -36.01 -0.27
C GLU A 443 -22.14 -35.84 0.84
N ASP A 444 -20.90 -35.48 0.50
CA ASP A 444 -19.82 -35.30 1.47
C ASP A 444 -19.64 -33.81 1.78
N MET A 445 -19.74 -33.43 3.05
CA MET A 445 -19.53 -32.04 3.50
C MET A 445 -18.06 -31.79 3.81
N TYR A 446 -17.48 -30.78 3.17
CA TYR A 446 -16.12 -30.32 3.42
C TYR A 446 -16.19 -29.12 4.35
N ASN A 447 -15.69 -29.29 5.57
CA ASN A 447 -15.48 -28.17 6.49
C ASN A 447 -14.00 -27.77 6.40
N VAL A 448 -13.75 -26.53 6.00
CA VAL A 448 -12.42 -25.99 5.76
C VAL A 448 -12.07 -25.00 6.86
N GLN A 449 -10.86 -25.11 7.39
CA GLN A 449 -10.33 -24.21 8.42
C GLN A 449 -8.97 -23.69 8.00
N TYR A 450 -8.77 -22.39 8.19
CA TYR A 450 -7.52 -21.71 7.91
C TYR A 450 -6.95 -21.07 9.16
N LYS A 451 -5.62 -21.00 9.20
CA LYS A 451 -4.89 -20.17 10.18
C LYS A 451 -3.72 -19.48 9.49
N PHE A 452 -3.74 -18.17 9.42
CA PHE A 452 -2.71 -17.32 8.80
C PHE A 452 -1.87 -16.63 9.87
N SER A 453 -0.62 -17.05 10.02
CA SER A 453 0.31 -16.55 11.05
C SER A 453 1.21 -15.46 10.47
N PHE A 454 0.89 -14.21 10.80
CA PHE A 454 1.65 -13.03 10.40
C PHE A 454 2.73 -12.67 11.42
N SER A 455 3.89 -12.26 10.93
CA SER A 455 4.83 -11.43 11.68
C SER A 455 4.73 -10.00 11.14
N SER A 456 4.08 -9.14 11.93
CA SER A 456 3.64 -7.81 11.50
C SER A 456 2.85 -7.86 10.18
N VAL A 457 3.39 -7.30 9.09
CA VAL A 457 2.75 -7.22 7.78
C VAL A 457 3.05 -8.43 6.89
N ASN A 458 3.90 -9.37 7.31
CA ASN A 458 4.39 -10.48 6.49
C ASN A 458 3.80 -11.82 6.95
N LEU A 459 3.14 -12.55 6.05
CA LEU A 459 2.71 -13.92 6.33
C LEU A 459 3.94 -14.84 6.38
N LYS A 460 4.15 -15.52 7.50
CA LYS A 460 5.31 -16.42 7.71
C LYS A 460 4.94 -17.89 7.58
N GLN A 461 3.74 -18.23 8.02
CA GLN A 461 3.21 -19.56 7.98
C GLN A 461 1.70 -19.48 7.82
N TRP A 462 1.12 -20.46 7.15
CA TRP A 462 -0.31 -20.68 7.25
C TRP A 462 -0.64 -22.18 7.33
N ARG A 463 -1.84 -22.48 7.80
CA ARG A 463 -2.38 -23.84 7.90
C ARG A 463 -3.72 -23.94 7.21
N LEU A 464 -3.98 -25.12 6.66
CA LEU A 464 -5.21 -25.49 6.00
C LEU A 464 -5.65 -26.87 6.51
N GLY A 465 -6.75 -26.87 7.23
CA GLY A 465 -7.40 -28.07 7.72
C GLY A 465 -8.65 -28.39 6.91
N TYR A 466 -8.87 -29.68 6.66
CA TYR A 466 -10.15 -30.19 6.17
C TYR A 466 -10.70 -31.23 7.14
N SER A 467 -12.00 -31.19 7.38
CA SER A 467 -12.75 -32.32 7.93
C SER A 467 -13.86 -32.67 6.96
N VAL A 468 -13.78 -33.85 6.37
CA VAL A 468 -14.76 -34.35 5.42
C VAL A 468 -15.55 -35.45 6.11
N ASN A 469 -16.85 -35.28 6.21
CA ASN A 469 -17.75 -36.28 6.76
C ASN A 469 -18.85 -36.58 5.74
N GLY A 470 -18.97 -37.85 5.36
CA GLY A 470 -20.03 -38.31 4.47
C GLY A 470 -19.98 -39.81 4.17
N PRO A 471 -21.01 -40.31 3.46
CA PRO A 471 -21.18 -41.73 3.19
C PRO A 471 -20.03 -42.31 2.37
N ARG A 472 -19.35 -41.48 1.55
CA ARG A 472 -18.22 -41.91 0.71
C ARG A 472 -16.87 -41.55 1.31
N LYS A 473 -16.72 -40.37 1.93
CA LYS A 473 -15.45 -39.92 2.52
C LYS A 473 -15.57 -39.61 4.01
N ASP A 474 -14.63 -40.10 4.79
CA ASP A 474 -14.47 -39.70 6.20
C ASP A 474 -12.98 -39.58 6.50
N TYR A 475 -12.45 -38.37 6.39
CA TYR A 475 -11.04 -38.10 6.63
C TYR A 475 -10.81 -36.68 7.13
N SER A 476 -9.67 -36.49 7.78
CA SER A 476 -9.13 -35.18 8.10
C SER A 476 -7.81 -34.93 7.35
N ILE A 477 -7.58 -33.67 7.02
CA ILE A 477 -6.31 -33.18 6.49
C ILE A 477 -5.83 -32.04 7.38
N ASP A 478 -4.54 -32.00 7.69
CA ASP A 478 -3.87 -30.83 8.27
C ASP A 478 -2.63 -30.51 7.45
N GLY A 479 -2.65 -29.40 6.72
CA GLY A 479 -1.55 -28.92 5.90
C GLY A 479 -0.90 -27.69 6.51
N VAL A 480 0.43 -27.69 6.61
CA VAL A 480 1.22 -26.56 7.08
C VAL A 480 2.12 -26.06 5.96
N TYR A 481 2.10 -24.74 5.74
CA TYR A 481 2.83 -24.04 4.69
C TYR A 481 3.80 -23.06 5.31
N ARG A 482 5.09 -23.15 4.94
CA ARG A 482 6.16 -22.31 5.50
C ARG A 482 7.04 -21.72 4.40
N ARG A 483 7.59 -20.53 4.66
CA ARG A 483 8.64 -19.90 3.85
C ARG A 483 10.02 -20.23 4.41
#